data_AF-A0AAI9R5J9-F1
#
_entry.id   AF-A0AAI9R5J9-F1
#
_cell.length_a   1.000
_cell.length_b   1.000
_cell.length_c   1.000
_cell.angle_alpha   90.00
_cell.angle_beta   90.00
_cell.angle_gamma   90.00
#
_symmetry.space_group_name_H-M   'P 1'
#
loop_
_entity.id
_entity.type
_entity.pdbx_description
1 polymer ?
#
loop_
_entity_poly.entity_id
_entity_poly.type
_entity_poly.pdbx_seq_one_letter_code
_entity_poly.pdbx_strand_id
1 'polypeptide(L)' 'GMHGGGAFSGKDPSKVDRTAAYHARWAAKHVVAAGLADRCEVQVSYAIGIARPIGLLVNTFGTGTISDLELSRR' A
#
# COMPACT_ATOMS: atom_id res chain seq x y z
N GLY A 1 -9.85 -6.11 -2.32
CA GLY A 1 -9.16 -5.03 -1.59
C GLY A 1 -10.10 -3.85 -1.47
N MET A 2 -9.67 -2.82 -0.75
CA MET A 2 -10.40 -1.57 -0.55
C MET A 2 -9.97 -0.48 -1.55
N HIS A 3 -10.70 0.64 -1.60
CA HIS A 3 -10.39 1.80 -2.46
C HIS A 3 -10.45 3.11 -1.67
N GLY A 4 -9.46 3.99 -1.87
CA GLY A 4 -9.35 5.27 -1.15
C GLY A 4 -10.16 6.44 -1.73
N GLY A 5 -10.71 6.29 -2.93
CA GLY A 5 -11.63 7.25 -3.57
C GLY A 5 -11.02 8.11 -4.69
N GLY A 6 -9.69 8.18 -4.80
CA GLY A 6 -9.01 9.01 -5.81
C GLY A 6 -9.02 8.40 -7.22
N ALA A 7 -9.49 9.16 -8.22
CA ALA A 7 -9.38 8.78 -9.63
C ALA A 7 -7.92 8.85 -10.15
N PHE A 8 -7.59 8.10 -11.19
CA PHE A 8 -6.23 8.07 -11.76
C PHE A 8 -6.05 8.95 -12.99
N SER A 9 -6.91 8.86 -14.01
CA SER A 9 -6.74 9.52 -15.32
C SER A 9 -6.69 11.05 -15.22
N GLY A 10 -5.92 11.70 -16.09
CA GLY A 10 -5.77 13.16 -16.11
C GLY A 10 -4.90 13.77 -15.01
N LYS A 11 -4.40 12.96 -14.06
CA LYS A 11 -3.51 13.43 -12.98
C LYS A 11 -2.05 13.20 -13.31
N ASP A 12 -1.21 14.20 -13.08
CA ASP A 12 0.24 14.05 -13.20
C ASP A 12 0.82 13.22 -12.04
N PRO A 13 2.05 12.69 -12.15
CA PRO A 13 2.65 11.82 -11.12
C PRO A 13 2.86 12.49 -9.74
N SER A 14 2.79 13.82 -9.62
CA SER A 14 2.84 14.46 -8.28
C SER A 14 1.59 14.17 -7.44
N LYS A 15 0.49 13.73 -8.06
CA LYS A 15 -0.75 13.44 -7.35
C LYS A 15 -0.71 12.06 -6.71
N VAL A 16 -0.65 12.06 -5.38
CA VAL A 16 -0.58 10.85 -4.55
C VAL A 16 -1.72 9.86 -4.81
N ASP A 17 -2.91 10.33 -5.22
CA ASP A 17 -4.03 9.46 -5.62
C ASP A 17 -3.61 8.44 -6.69
N ARG A 18 -2.71 8.83 -7.61
CA ARG A 18 -2.19 7.96 -8.65
C ARG A 18 -0.93 7.24 -8.17
N THR A 19 0.08 8.00 -7.75
CA THR A 19 1.40 7.40 -7.48
C THR A 19 1.40 6.54 -6.22
N ALA A 20 0.80 6.98 -5.12
CA ALA A 20 0.74 6.16 -3.90
C ALA A 20 -0.06 4.87 -4.13
N ALA A 21 -1.15 4.91 -4.92
CA ALA A 21 -1.90 3.71 -5.29
C ALA A 21 -1.05 2.74 -6.12
N TYR A 22 -0.25 3.24 -7.07
CA TYR A 22 0.68 2.41 -7.85
C TYR A 22 1.77 1.79 -6.96
N HIS A 23 2.33 2.55 -6.02
CA HIS A 23 3.32 2.05 -5.07
C HIS A 23 2.72 1.02 -4.11
N ALA A 24 1.49 1.23 -3.61
CA ALA A 24 0.80 0.25 -2.78
C ALA A 24 0.55 -1.07 -3.52
N ARG A 25 0.14 -0.99 -4.80
CA ARG A 25 0.00 -2.18 -5.66
C ARG A 25 1.35 -2.87 -5.86
N TRP A 26 2.41 -2.11 -6.14
CA TRP A 26 3.76 -2.65 -6.31
C TRP A 26 4.20 -3.39 -5.04
N ALA A 27 4.06 -2.77 -3.86
CA ALA A 27 4.43 -3.38 -2.59
C ALA A 27 3.64 -4.67 -2.32
N ALA A 28 2.30 -4.62 -2.40
CA ALA A 28 1.45 -5.79 -2.17
C ALA A 28 1.79 -6.96 -3.13
N LYS A 29 2.08 -6.66 -4.40
CA LYS A 29 2.52 -7.67 -5.38
C LYS A 29 3.84 -8.31 -4.95
N HIS A 30 4.80 -7.54 -4.45
CA HIS A 30 6.10 -8.07 -4.04
C HIS A 30 6.03 -8.89 -2.77
N VAL A 31 5.17 -8.52 -1.80
CA VAL A 31 4.91 -9.34 -0.61
C VAL A 31 4.44 -10.74 -1.02
N VAL A 32 3.45 -10.83 -1.92
CA VAL A 32 2.93 -12.11 -2.41
C VAL A 32 3.97 -12.86 -3.24
N ALA A 33 4.65 -12.17 -4.17
CA ALA A 33 5.66 -12.79 -5.02
C ALA A 33 6.88 -13.32 -4.24
N ALA A 34 7.19 -12.72 -3.09
CA ALA A 34 8.24 -13.19 -2.19
C ALA A 34 7.81 -14.39 -1.32
N GLY A 35 6.57 -14.88 -1.45
CA GLY A 35 6.04 -15.98 -0.64
C GLY A 35 5.78 -15.60 0.82
N LEU A 36 5.64 -14.31 1.12
CA LEU A 36 5.41 -13.83 2.49
C LEU A 36 3.93 -13.87 2.89
N ALA A 37 3.01 -13.95 1.93
CA ALA A 37 1.58 -14.13 2.14
C ALA A 37 0.88 -14.59 0.85
N ASP A 38 -0.24 -15.29 0.96
CA ASP A 38 -1.08 -15.64 -0.21
C ASP A 38 -1.89 -14.45 -0.72
N ARG A 39 -2.23 -13.52 0.18
CA ARG A 39 -2.89 -12.26 -0.12
C ARG A 39 -2.42 -11.15 0.80
N CYS A 40 -2.29 -9.95 0.26
CA CYS A 40 -1.81 -8.78 0.98
C CYS A 40 -2.61 -7.54 0.56
N GLU A 41 -3.09 -6.79 1.54
CA GLU A 41 -3.61 -5.44 1.37
C GLU A 41 -2.63 -4.44 2.00
N VAL A 42 -2.28 -3.39 1.25
CA VAL A 42 -1.45 -2.28 1.70
C VAL A 42 -2.26 -1.01 1.61
N GLN A 43 -2.41 -0.32 2.73
CA GLN A 43 -3.08 0.98 2.83
C GLN A 43 -2.05 2.05 3.17
N VAL A 44 -2.10 3.17 2.45
CA VAL A 44 -1.23 4.33 2.66
C VAL A 44 -2.08 5.58 2.77
N SER A 45 -1.78 6.46 3.74
CA SER A 45 -2.46 7.75 3.91
C SER A 45 -1.48 8.91 3.97
N TYR A 46 -1.89 10.05 3.40
CA TYR A 46 -1.12 11.28 3.34
C TYR A 46 -1.94 12.45 3.88
N ALA A 47 -1.25 13.40 4.51
CA ALA A 47 -1.79 14.73 4.80
C ALA A 47 -1.31 15.73 3.73
N ILE A 48 -2.16 16.70 3.40
CA ILE A 48 -1.83 17.75 2.43
C ILE A 48 -0.57 18.50 2.90
N GLY A 49 0.41 18.64 2.00
CA GLY A 49 1.67 19.34 2.28
C GLY A 49 2.72 18.51 3.02
N ILE A 50 2.41 17.25 3.41
CA ILE A 50 3.37 16.35 4.06
C ILE A 50 3.86 15.31 3.07
N ALA A 51 5.16 15.34 2.77
CA ALA A 51 5.77 14.42 1.81
C ALA A 51 5.82 12.97 2.30
N ARG A 52 6.01 12.75 3.61
CA ARG A 52 6.01 11.41 4.20
C ARG A 52 4.57 10.95 4.48
N PRO A 53 4.23 9.67 4.23
CA PRO A 53 2.93 9.15 4.61
C PRO A 53 2.74 9.21 6.12
N ILE A 54 1.53 9.55 6.54
CA ILE A 54 1.14 9.62 7.95
C ILE A 54 0.63 8.27 8.48
N GLY A 55 0.34 7.33 7.58
CA GLY A 55 -0.07 5.98 7.92
C GLY A 55 0.32 4.99 6.83
N LEU A 56 0.78 3.82 7.27
CA LEU A 56 1.03 2.63 6.47
C LEU A 56 0.46 1.44 7.25
N LEU A 57 -0.47 0.71 6.64
CA LEU A 57 -1.07 -0.49 7.22
C LEU A 57 -0.94 -1.65 6.23
N VAL A 58 -0.57 -2.81 6.76
CA VAL A 58 -0.51 -4.07 6.01
C VAL A 58 -1.51 -5.03 6.65
N ASN A 59 -2.26 -5.75 5.82
CA ASN A 59 -3.15 -6.82 6.25
C ASN A 59 -2.99 -8.03 5.34
N THR A 60 -2.49 -9.14 5.88
CA THR A 60 -2.34 -10.40 5.15
C THR A 60 -3.53 -11.36 5.33
N PHE A 61 -4.56 -10.94 6.06
CA PHE A 61 -5.77 -11.74 6.33
C PHE A 61 -5.45 -13.12 6.93
N GLY A 62 -4.42 -13.20 7.76
CA GLY A 62 -3.97 -14.45 8.39
C GLY A 62 -3.19 -15.40 7.47
N THR A 63 -2.85 -14.97 6.25
CA THR A 63 -2.04 -15.78 5.31
C THR A 63 -0.55 -15.46 5.36
N GLY A 64 -0.14 -14.49 6.20
CA GLY A 64 1.24 -14.08 6.35
C GLY A 64 2.11 -15.15 7.01
N THR A 65 3.32 -15.35 6.49
CA THR A 65 4.35 -16.19 7.13
C THR A 65 5.03 -15.50 8.32
N ILE A 66 4.87 -14.17 8.40
CA ILE A 66 5.27 -13.31 9.51
C ILE A 66 4.12 -12.36 9.87
N SER A 67 4.22 -11.67 11.01
CA SER A 67 3.16 -10.74 11.45
C SER A 67 2.99 -9.54 10.51
N ASP A 68 1.76 -9.05 10.39
CA ASP A 68 1.44 -7.83 9.62
C ASP A 68 2.22 -6.61 10.10
N LEU A 69 2.48 -6.51 11.41
CA LEU A 69 3.29 -5.45 12.00
C LEU A 69 4.74 -5.53 11.52
N GLU A 70 5.31 -6.73 11.45
CA GLU A 70 6.67 -6.92 10.93
C GLU A 70 6.75 -6.58 9.44
N LEU A 71 5.77 -7.01 8.64
CA LEU A 71 5.68 -6.64 7.22
C LEU A 71 5.64 -5.14 7.01
N SER A 72 4.90 -4.40 7.85
CA SER A 72 4.78 -2.94 7.72
C SER A 72 6.09 -2.17 7.99
N ARG A 73 7.13 -2.83 8.52
CA ARG A 73 8.41 -2.23 8.92
C ARG A 73 9.59 -2.60 8.00
N ARG A 74 9.37 -3.44 6.99
CA ARG A 74 10.37 -3.83 5.99
C ARG A 74 10.27 -2.94 4.74
#